data_AF-A0A8H2PXA3-F1
#
_entry.id   AF-A0A8H2PXA3-F1
#
_cell.length_a   1.000
_cell.length_b   1.000
_cell.length_c   1.000
_cell.angle_alpha   90.00
_cell.angle_beta   90.00
_cell.angle_gamma   90.00
#
_symmetry.space_group_name_H-M   'P 1'
#
loop_
_entity.id
_entity.type
_entity.pdbx_description
1 polymer ?
#
loop_
_entity_poly.entity_id
_entity_poly.type
_entity_poly.pdbx_seq_one_letter_code
_entity_poly.pdbx_strand_id
1 'polypeptide(L)'
;MYSLHKLLWEIRKDPELAKRFRADPSVVLNEYGLEGDAREAMLTLDFKKLHEIGANPYLIYFCALQLQVGRESYYEQIREGKN
;
A
#
# COMPACT_ATOMS: atom_id res chain seq x y z
N MET A 1 12.26 0.60 3.91
CA MET A 1 12.19 0.22 2.48
C MET A 1 11.94 -1.28 2.27
N TYR A 2 12.81 -2.19 2.71
CA TYR A 2 12.62 -3.64 2.50
C TYR A 2 11.26 -4.17 3.01
N SER A 3 10.88 -3.86 4.25
CA SER A 3 9.61 -4.30 4.84
C SER A 3 8.38 -3.83 4.06
N LEU A 4 8.43 -2.62 3.49
CA LEU A 4 7.34 -2.07 2.68
C LEU A 4 7.18 -2.86 1.39
N HIS A 5 8.28 -3.06 0.64
CA HIS A 5 8.24 -3.87 -0.58
C HIS A 5 7.82 -5.32 -0.31
N LYS A 6 8.28 -5.89 0.80
CA LYS A 6 7.84 -7.22 1.24
C LYS A 6 6.33 -7.23 1.47
N LEU A 7 5.79 -6.31 2.28
CA LEU A 7 4.35 -6.23 2.55
C LEU A 7 3.53 -6.06 1.27
N LEU A 8 3.89 -5.12 0.39
CA LEU A 8 3.19 -4.90 -0.88
C LEU A 8 3.18 -6.16 -1.75
N TRP A 9 4.31 -6.87 -1.83
CA TRP A 9 4.42 -8.11 -2.58
C TRP A 9 3.62 -9.26 -1.96
N GLU A 10 3.57 -9.34 -0.63
CA GLU A 10 2.82 -10.38 0.07
C GLU A 10 1.32 -10.12 0.06
N ILE A 11 0.86 -8.88 0.23
CA ILE A 11 -0.55 -8.54 0.06
C ILE A 11 -0.99 -8.95 -1.34
N ARG A 12 -0.22 -8.57 -2.37
CA ARG A 12 -0.51 -8.93 -3.77
C ARG A 12 -0.67 -10.44 -3.99
N LYS A 13 0.12 -11.29 -3.32
CA LYS A 13 0.12 -12.74 -3.55
C LYS A 13 -0.91 -13.49 -2.68
N ASP A 14 -1.27 -12.94 -1.52
CA ASP A 14 -2.02 -13.62 -0.47
C ASP A 14 -3.35 -12.88 -0.18
N PRO A 15 -4.47 -13.41 -0.69
CA PRO A 15 -5.79 -12.83 -0.44
C PRO A 15 -6.20 -12.80 1.03
N GLU A 16 -5.73 -13.74 1.85
CA GLU A 16 -6.04 -13.76 3.29
C GLU A 16 -5.26 -12.67 4.02
N LEU A 17 -4.00 -12.43 3.65
CA LEU A 17 -3.26 -11.27 4.16
C LEU A 17 -3.93 -9.95 3.73
N ALA A 18 -4.39 -9.84 2.48
CA ALA A 18 -5.13 -8.66 2.02
C ALA A 18 -6.45 -8.45 2.79
N LYS A 19 -7.15 -9.53 3.14
CA LYS A 19 -8.36 -9.48 3.99
C LYS A 19 -8.01 -9.03 5.40
N ARG A 20 -6.96 -9.60 6.02
CA ARG A 20 -6.47 -9.19 7.34
C ARG A 20 -6.06 -7.72 7.35
N PHE A 21 -5.31 -7.28 6.34
CA PHE A 21 -4.88 -5.89 6.20
C PHE A 21 -6.07 -4.93 6.12
N ARG A 22 -7.14 -5.27 5.40
CA ARG A 22 -8.34 -4.45 5.33
C ARG A 22 -9.14 -4.41 6.63
N ALA A 23 -9.10 -5.49 7.41
CA ALA A 23 -9.81 -5.57 8.69
C ALA A 23 -9.05 -4.83 9.79
N ASP A 24 -7.73 -4.97 9.85
CA ASP A 24 -6.86 -4.32 10.84
C ASP A 24 -5.46 -4.03 10.25
N PRO A 25 -5.31 -2.91 9.53
CA PRO A 25 -4.04 -2.56 8.93
C PRO A 25 -2.98 -2.24 9.99
N SER A 26 -3.37 -1.71 11.16
CA SER A 26 -2.44 -1.34 12.22
C SER A 26 -1.68 -2.55 12.77
N VAL A 27 -2.38 -3.67 12.99
CA VAL A 27 -1.77 -4.92 13.45
C VAL A 27 -0.82 -5.48 12.40
N VAL A 28 -1.25 -5.56 11.13
CA VAL A 28 -0.39 -6.07 10.05
C VAL A 28 0.86 -5.19 9.88
N LEU A 29 0.73 -3.86 9.94
CA LEU A 29 1.87 -2.97 9.83
C LEU A 29 2.87 -3.13 10.99
N ASN A 30 2.38 -3.41 12.21
CA ASN A 30 3.24 -3.75 13.34
C ASN A 30 4.01 -5.06 13.12
N GLU A 31 3.35 -6.11 12.60
CA GLU A 31 3.99 -7.40 12.29
C GLU A 31 5.14 -7.27 11.28
N TYR A 32 5.05 -6.31 10.35
CA TYR A 32 6.08 -6.02 9.37
C TYR A 32 7.12 -4.98 9.84
N GLY A 33 6.97 -4.43 11.05
CA GLY A 33 7.85 -3.39 11.59
C GLY A 33 7.83 -2.10 10.76
N LEU A 34 6.65 -1.74 10.21
CA LEU A 34 6.50 -0.50 9.45
C LEU A 34 6.19 0.68 10.39
N GLU A 35 7.01 1.73 10.24
CA GLU A 35 6.98 2.96 11.03
C GLU A 35 7.09 4.19 10.09
N GLY A 36 6.83 5.38 10.66
CA GLY A 36 6.95 6.66 9.96
C GLY A 36 6.10 6.77 8.69
N ASP A 37 6.60 7.52 7.70
CA ASP A 37 5.91 7.81 6.43
C ASP A 37 5.37 6.56 5.72
N ALA A 38 6.12 5.45 5.75
CA ALA A 38 5.69 4.21 5.11
C ALA A 38 4.49 3.57 5.80
N ARG A 39 4.43 3.67 7.14
CA ARG A 39 3.29 3.21 7.93
C ARG A 39 2.08 4.07 7.64
N GLU A 40 2.23 5.38 7.72
CA GLU A 40 1.14 6.33 7.52
C GLU A 40 0.55 6.17 6.12
N ALA A 41 1.38 6.12 5.08
CA ALA A 41 0.93 5.93 3.71
C ALA A 41 0.18 4.60 3.50
N MET A 42 0.60 3.52 4.15
CA MET A 42 -0.14 2.25 4.09
C MET A 42 -1.44 2.28 4.90
N LEU A 43 -1.48 2.98 6.04
CA LEU A 43 -2.70 3.13 6.85
C LEU A 43 -3.79 3.91 6.10
N THR A 44 -3.41 4.96 5.39
CA THR A 44 -4.32 5.83 4.65
C THR A 44 -4.50 5.42 3.19
N LEU A 45 -3.76 4.38 2.74
CA LEU A 45 -3.69 3.99 1.33
C LEU A 45 -3.33 5.17 0.41
N ASP A 46 -2.38 6.00 0.85
CA ASP A 46 -1.81 7.09 0.07
C ASP A 46 -0.78 6.54 -0.91
N PHE A 47 -1.27 6.14 -2.09
CA PHE A 47 -0.44 5.55 -3.14
C PHE A 47 0.55 6.57 -3.70
N LYS A 48 0.21 7.86 -3.70
CA LYS A 48 1.12 8.93 -4.11
C LYS A 48 2.32 9.01 -3.17
N LYS A 49 2.09 9.03 -1.86
CA LYS A 49 3.16 9.04 -0.86
C LYS A 49 4.03 7.79 -0.95
N LEU A 50 3.44 6.62 -1.21
CA LEU A 50 4.20 5.38 -1.44
C LEU A 50 5.15 5.51 -2.65
N HIS A 51 4.71 6.15 -3.73
CA HIS A 51 5.57 6.48 -4.88
C HIS A 51 6.70 7.43 -4.48
N GLU A 52 6.39 8.51 -3.77
CA GLU A 52 7.36 9.54 -3.35
C GLU A 52 8.46 8.99 -2.43
N ILE A 53 8.13 8.06 -1.53
CA ILE A 53 9.11 7.41 -0.64
C ILE A 53 9.90 6.29 -1.35
N GLY A 54 9.72 6.11 -2.66
CA GLY A 54 10.50 5.22 -3.51
C GLY A 54 9.99 3.78 -3.58
N ALA A 55 8.73 3.53 -3.22
CA ALA A 55 8.16 2.19 -3.40
C ALA A 55 7.88 1.89 -4.88
N ASN A 56 8.04 0.63 -5.27
CA ASN A 56 7.91 0.22 -6.66
C ASN A 56 6.46 0.40 -7.18
N PRO A 57 6.24 1.18 -8.26
CA PRO A 57 4.91 1.42 -8.84
C PRO A 57 4.10 0.16 -9.16
N TYR A 58 4.78 -0.90 -9.61
CA TYR A 58 4.15 -2.18 -9.91
C TYR A 58 3.60 -2.82 -8.63
N LEU A 59 4.40 -2.87 -7.56
CA LEU A 59 3.95 -3.45 -6.29
C LEU A 59 2.79 -2.65 -5.68
N ILE A 60 2.85 -1.33 -5.78
CA ILE A 60 1.78 -0.42 -5.34
C ILE A 60 0.48 -0.74 -6.07
N TYR A 61 0.50 -0.74 -7.41
CA TYR A 61 -0.69 -0.96 -8.23
C TYR A 61 -1.35 -2.31 -7.97
N PHE A 62 -0.57 -3.39 -7.96
CA PHE A 62 -1.13 -4.72 -7.74
C PHE A 62 -1.57 -4.95 -6.28
N CYS A 63 -0.92 -4.30 -5.31
CA CYS A 63 -1.41 -4.27 -3.94
C CYS A 63 -2.78 -3.57 -3.88
N ALA A 64 -2.95 -2.40 -4.50
CA ALA A 64 -4.21 -1.67 -4.54
C ALA A 64 -5.35 -2.51 -5.16
N LEU A 65 -5.07 -3.22 -6.25
CA LEU A 65 -6.02 -4.16 -6.88
C LEU A 65 -6.45 -5.26 -5.90
N GLN A 66 -5.50 -5.86 -5.19
CA GLN A 66 -5.79 -6.94 -4.24
C GLN A 66 -6.54 -6.44 -2.99
N LEU A 67 -6.30 -5.19 -2.59
CA LEU A 67 -7.06 -4.48 -1.56
C LEU A 67 -8.43 -3.99 -2.04
N GLN A 68 -8.80 -4.29 -3.29
CA GLN A 68 -10.09 -3.91 -3.90
C GLN A 68 -10.33 -2.39 -3.92
N VAL A 69 -9.24 -1.63 -4.04
CA VAL A 69 -9.32 -0.19 -4.27
C VAL A 69 -9.90 0.05 -5.65
N GLY A 70 -10.87 0.97 -5.73
CA GLY A 70 -11.46 1.35 -7.01
C GLY A 70 -10.41 1.93 -7.96
N ARG A 71 -10.40 1.47 -9.21
CA ARG A 71 -9.44 1.95 -10.23
C ARG A 71 -9.47 3.47 -10.39
N GLU A 72 -10.65 4.08 -10.34
CA GLU A 72 -10.84 5.53 -10.41
C GLU A 72 -10.12 6.23 -9.26
N SER A 73 -10.44 5.85 -8.01
CA SER A 73 -9.79 6.37 -6.81
C SER A 73 -8.27 6.23 -6.82
N TYR A 74 -7.75 5.08 -7.29
CA TYR A 74 -6.30 4.91 -7.45
C TYR A 74 -5.71 5.93 -8.43
N TYR A 75 -6.31 6.08 -9.62
CA TYR A 75 -5.79 6.99 -10.64
C TYR A 75 -6.00 8.47 -10.29
N GLU A 76 -7.02 8.82 -9.51
CA GLU A 76 -7.21 10.18 -8.99
C GLU A 76 -5.99 10.59 -8.14
N GLN A 77 -5.58 9.76 -7.18
CA GLN A 77 -4.40 10.02 -6.35
C GLN A 77 -3.12 10.20 -7.17
N ILE A 78 -2.93 9.37 -8.21
CA ILE A 78 -1.73 9.43 -9.05
C ILE A 78 -1.77 10.62 -10.03
N ARG A 79 -2.95 11.04 -10.50
CA ARG A 79 -3.11 12.19 -11.42
C ARG A 79 -2.85 13.53 -10.73
N GLU A 80 -3.20 13.66 -9.46
CA GLU A 80 -2.94 14.86 -8.65
C GLU A 80 -1.45 15.08 -8.30
N GLY A 81 -0.55 14.22 -8.79
CA GLY A 81 0.91 14.37 -8.67
C GLY A 81 1.57 15.28 -9.72
N LYS A 82 0.80 15.97 -10.58
CA LYS A 82 1.31 16.76 -11.72
C LYS A 82 1.21 18.29 -11.58
N ASN A 83 1.17 18.85 -10.37
CA ASN A 83 1.18 20.30 -10.17
C ASN A 83 2.43 20.75 -9.43
#